data_AF-A0A8S9JS84-F1
#
_entry.id   AF-A0A8S9JS84-F1
#
_cell.length_a   1.000
_cell.length_b   1.000
_cell.length_c   1.000
_cell.angle_alpha   90.00
_cell.angle_beta   90.00
_cell.angle_gamma   90.00
#
_symmetry.space_group_name_H-M   'P 1'
#
loop_
_entity.id
_entity.type
_entity.pdbx_description
1 polymer ?
#
loop_
_entity_poly.entity_id
_entity_poly.type
_entity_poly.pdbx_seq_one_letter_code
_entity_poly.pdbx_strand_id
1 'polypeptide(L)'
;MGGFREFGADEHSSSSSSSANLFHSVTAIVIWLGSVHLNVAIVLSSLIFLPPSLSLLILGLLFLLIFIPIDDRSKYGRMLARYICKHACSYFPVTLHVEDYDAFQPTRAYVFGYEPHSVWPIGAVALADLTGFMPLPNIKVLASTAVSFSVSSSFFFNPFLWLAPASRKNFASYLDSGYSCILVPGGVQETFHMKHD
;
A
#
# COMPACT_ATOMS: atom_id res chain seq x y z
N MET A 1 -6.52 -11.20 -31.41
CA MET A 1 -5.84 -9.99 -30.94
C MET A 1 -6.59 -9.56 -29.70
N GLY A 2 -5.98 -9.78 -28.54
CA GLY A 2 -6.55 -9.39 -27.24
C GLY A 2 -6.74 -7.89 -27.17
N GLY A 3 -7.88 -7.43 -26.64
CA GLY A 3 -8.09 -6.01 -26.38
C GLY A 3 -7.10 -5.53 -25.31
N PHE A 4 -6.47 -4.39 -25.56
CA PHE A 4 -5.59 -3.73 -24.60
C PHE A 4 -6.34 -2.59 -23.93
N ARG A 5 -6.21 -2.46 -22.60
CA ARG A 5 -6.71 -1.28 -21.87
C ARG A 5 -5.58 -0.66 -21.08
N GLU A 6 -5.51 0.66 -21.18
CA GLU A 6 -4.57 1.48 -20.43
C GLU A 6 -5.35 2.25 -19.38
N PHE A 7 -4.85 2.25 -18.16
CA PHE A 7 -5.39 3.03 -17.06
C PHE A 7 -4.31 3.99 -16.59
N GLY A 8 -4.40 5.23 -17.07
CA GLY A 8 -3.55 6.32 -16.61
C GLY A 8 -4.18 7.07 -15.44
N ALA A 9 -3.35 7.67 -14.61
CA ALA A 9 -3.80 8.65 -13.63
C ALA A 9 -4.48 9.87 -14.30
N ASP A 10 -4.14 10.15 -15.56
CA ASP A 10 -4.56 11.34 -16.28
C ASP A 10 -6.00 11.26 -16.81
N GLU A 11 -6.47 10.07 -17.22
CA GLU A 11 -7.83 9.89 -17.77
C GLU A 11 -8.94 10.13 -16.74
N HIS A 12 -8.68 9.85 -15.46
CA HIS A 12 -9.61 10.13 -14.36
C HIS A 12 -9.51 11.56 -13.79
N SER A 13 -8.61 12.39 -14.33
CA SER A 13 -8.28 13.73 -13.83
C SER A 13 -8.61 14.87 -14.81
N SER A 14 -9.14 14.54 -16.00
CA SER A 14 -9.37 15.45 -17.13
C SER A 14 -10.39 16.58 -16.91
N SER A 15 -10.94 16.74 -15.70
CA SER A 15 -11.92 17.80 -15.38
C SER A 15 -11.53 18.74 -14.21
N SER A 16 -10.35 18.61 -13.60
CA SER A 16 -9.92 19.48 -12.49
C SER A 16 -8.56 20.12 -12.75
N SER A 17 -8.44 21.41 -12.41
CA SER A 17 -7.24 22.22 -12.61
C SER A 17 -5.97 21.51 -12.13
N SER A 18 -4.91 21.55 -12.94
CA SER A 18 -3.62 20.89 -12.70
C SER A 18 -3.05 21.14 -11.28
N SER A 19 -3.30 22.33 -10.71
CA SER A 19 -2.92 22.70 -9.34
C SER A 19 -3.74 22.00 -8.25
N ALA A 20 -5.05 21.78 -8.45
CA ALA A 20 -5.89 21.05 -7.51
C ALA A 20 -5.52 19.56 -7.50
N ASN A 21 -5.22 18.98 -8.67
CA ASN A 21 -4.75 17.59 -8.77
C ASN A 21 -3.40 17.41 -8.07
N LEU A 22 -2.46 18.35 -8.24
CA LEU A 22 -1.18 18.33 -7.53
C LEU A 22 -1.37 18.43 -6.00
N PHE A 23 -2.23 19.33 -5.53
CA PHE A 23 -2.49 19.48 -4.09
C PHE A 23 -3.05 18.19 -3.47
N HIS A 24 -3.99 17.53 -4.15
CA HIS A 24 -4.54 16.26 -3.68
C HIS A 24 -3.51 15.13 -3.69
N SER A 25 -2.70 15.05 -4.75
CA SER A 25 -1.60 14.09 -4.90
C SER A 25 -0.52 14.26 -3.83
N VAL A 26 -0.05 15.49 -3.60
CA VAL A 26 0.91 15.80 -2.53
C VAL A 26 0.31 15.48 -1.15
N THR A 27 -0.94 15.89 -0.91
CA THR A 27 -1.63 15.60 0.37
C THR A 27 -1.73 14.10 0.63
N ALA A 28 -2.09 13.31 -0.39
CA ALA A 28 -2.18 11.85 -0.28
C ALA A 28 -0.82 11.21 0.07
N ILE A 29 0.26 11.66 -0.56
CA ILE A 29 1.61 11.16 -0.26
C ILE A 29 2.09 11.60 1.11
N VAL A 30 1.79 12.82 1.55
CA VAL A 30 2.11 13.29 2.92
C VAL A 30 1.35 12.47 3.96
N ILE A 31 0.08 12.14 3.74
CA ILE A 31 -0.67 11.25 4.63
C ILE A 31 -0.07 9.84 4.62
N TRP A 32 0.31 9.33 3.46
CA TRP A 32 0.82 7.97 3.31
C TRP A 32 2.25 7.80 3.85
N LEU A 33 3.22 8.49 3.25
CA LEU A 33 4.64 8.38 3.59
C LEU A 33 5.02 9.30 4.75
N GLY A 34 4.40 10.48 4.86
CA GLY A 34 4.70 11.42 5.95
C GLY A 34 4.32 10.90 7.33
N SER A 35 3.33 10.01 7.43
CA SER A 35 2.99 9.34 8.70
C SER A 35 4.17 8.51 9.25
N VAL A 36 4.93 7.83 8.39
CA VAL A 36 6.13 7.08 8.80
C VAL A 36 7.19 8.02 9.37
N HIS A 37 7.47 9.11 8.65
CA HIS A 37 8.47 10.11 9.04
C HIS A 37 8.08 10.83 10.34
N LEU A 38 6.80 11.13 10.51
CA LEU A 38 6.26 11.75 11.72
C LEU A 38 6.48 10.86 12.95
N ASN A 39 6.27 9.55 12.83
CA ASN A 39 6.51 8.62 13.95
C ASN A 39 7.99 8.61 14.36
N VAL A 40 8.91 8.54 13.39
CA VAL A 40 10.35 8.62 13.65
C VAL A 40 10.70 9.95 14.33
N ALA A 41 10.16 11.06 13.83
CA ALA A 41 10.35 12.38 14.43
C ALA A 41 9.82 12.44 15.86
N ILE A 42 8.62 11.91 16.15
CA ILE A 42 8.06 11.86 17.51
C ILE A 42 8.96 11.06 18.44
N VAL A 43 9.44 9.89 18.02
CA VAL A 43 10.35 9.06 18.81
C VAL A 43 11.65 9.81 19.09
N LEU A 44 12.32 10.34 18.06
CA LEU A 44 13.58 11.08 18.21
C LEU A 44 13.41 12.34 19.07
N SER A 45 12.38 13.14 18.80
CA SER A 45 12.07 14.34 19.59
C SER A 45 11.76 13.99 21.04
N SER A 46 11.06 12.88 21.31
CA SER A 46 10.79 12.42 22.67
C SER A 46 12.04 11.97 23.43
N LEU A 47 13.07 11.50 22.73
CA LEU A 47 14.33 11.11 23.34
C LEU A 47 15.27 12.30 23.58
N ILE A 48 15.23 13.31 22.71
CA ILE A 48 16.14 14.47 22.76
C ILE A 48 15.60 15.58 23.67
N PHE A 49 14.30 15.89 23.61
CA PHE A 49 13.74 17.09 24.23
C PHE A 49 12.97 16.84 25.53
N LEU A 50 12.57 15.60 25.83
CA LEU A 50 11.77 15.28 27.01
C LEU A 50 12.59 14.58 28.10
N PRO A 51 12.24 14.77 29.38
CA PRO A 51 12.84 14.00 30.46
C PRO A 51 12.53 12.50 30.30
N PRO A 52 13.39 11.60 30.81
CA PRO A 52 13.27 10.16 30.57
C PRO A 52 11.91 9.55 30.93
N SER A 53 11.26 10.05 31.99
CA SER A 53 9.94 9.56 32.43
C SER A 53 8.83 9.84 31.39
N LEU A 54 8.81 11.03 30.79
CA LEU A 54 7.86 11.39 29.75
C LEU A 54 8.17 10.69 28.43
N SER A 55 9.46 10.54 28.11
CA SER A 55 9.90 9.79 26.94
C SER A 55 9.42 8.33 26.99
N LEU A 56 9.62 7.66 28.13
CA LEU A 56 9.13 6.30 28.36
C LEU A 56 7.61 6.20 28.30
N LEU A 57 6.88 7.23 28.74
CA LEU A 57 5.42 7.28 28.61
C LEU A 57 4.98 7.36 27.15
N ILE A 58 5.62 8.19 26.33
CA ILE A 58 5.31 8.31 24.90
C ILE A 58 5.63 6.99 24.19
N LEU A 59 6.79 6.39 24.46
CA LEU A 59 7.16 5.09 23.90
C LEU A 59 6.21 3.97 24.34
N GLY A 60 5.82 3.96 25.61
CA GLY A 60 4.84 3.03 26.17
C GLY A 60 3.47 3.19 25.52
N LEU A 61 3.02 4.43 25.30
CA LEU A 61 1.76 4.71 24.60
C LEU A 61 1.81 4.23 23.15
N LEU A 62 2.87 4.57 22.41
CA LEU A 62 3.08 4.09 21.04
C LEU A 62 3.10 2.56 20.98
N PHE A 63 3.72 1.91 21.96
CA PHE A 63 3.74 0.46 22.08
C PHE A 63 2.36 -0.14 22.37
N LEU A 64 1.57 0.46 23.28
CA LEU A 64 0.21 0.00 23.56
C LEU A 64 -0.69 0.10 22.31
N LEU A 65 -0.50 1.16 21.53
CA LEU A 65 -1.22 1.40 20.28
C LEU A 65 -0.95 0.34 19.19
N ILE A 66 0.16 -0.41 19.28
CA ILE A 66 0.45 -1.54 18.38
C ILE A 66 -0.57 -2.67 18.56
N PHE A 67 -1.01 -2.91 19.80
CA PHE A 67 -1.88 -4.04 20.14
C PHE A 67 -3.36 -3.81 19.84
N ILE A 68 -3.75 -2.58 19.46
CA ILE A 68 -5.14 -2.30 19.11
C ILE A 68 -5.44 -2.96 17.76
N PRO A 69 -6.37 -3.91 17.66
CA PRO A 69 -6.70 -4.53 16.37
C PRO A 69 -7.38 -3.49 15.46
N ILE A 70 -6.88 -3.33 14.24
CA ILE A 70 -7.51 -2.50 13.21
C ILE A 70 -8.54 -3.33 12.44
N ASP A 71 -9.73 -2.75 12.27
CA ASP A 71 -10.75 -3.27 11.37
C ASP A 71 -10.42 -2.89 9.91
N ASP A 72 -10.02 -3.89 9.13
CA ASP A 72 -9.73 -3.75 7.70
C ASP A 72 -10.99 -3.45 6.87
N ARG A 73 -12.17 -3.61 7.46
CA ARG A 73 -13.47 -3.31 6.85
C ARG A 73 -14.09 -1.99 7.30
N SER A 74 -13.36 -1.15 8.02
CA SER A 74 -13.88 0.15 8.43
C SER A 74 -14.22 1.04 7.22
N LYS A 75 -15.38 1.71 7.27
CA LYS A 75 -15.85 2.59 6.18
C LYS A 75 -14.89 3.76 5.96
N TYR A 76 -14.45 4.39 7.04
CA TYR A 76 -13.50 5.50 7.00
C TYR A 76 -12.10 5.06 6.54
N GLY A 77 -11.67 3.86 6.93
CA GLY A 77 -10.42 3.26 6.48
C GLY A 77 -10.37 3.09 4.97
N ARG A 78 -11.38 2.41 4.42
CA ARG A 78 -11.50 2.22 2.96
C ARG A 78 -11.65 3.52 2.19
N MET A 79 -12.33 4.53 2.76
CA MET A 79 -12.47 5.84 2.11
C MET A 79 -11.13 6.56 2.00
N LEU A 80 -10.36 6.60 3.09
CA LEU A 80 -9.03 7.19 3.09
C LEU A 80 -8.06 6.41 2.20
N ALA A 81 -8.06 5.08 2.30
CA ALA A 81 -7.25 4.20 1.48
C ALA A 81 -7.55 4.41 -0.03
N ARG A 82 -8.84 4.52 -0.42
CA ARG A 82 -9.24 4.83 -1.80
C ARG A 82 -8.73 6.20 -2.26
N TYR A 83 -8.84 7.21 -1.41
CA TYR A 83 -8.29 8.54 -1.70
C TYR A 83 -6.78 8.47 -1.94
N ILE A 84 -6.05 7.77 -1.07
CA ILE A 84 -4.59 7.62 -1.18
C ILE A 84 -4.23 6.85 -2.45
N CYS A 85 -4.83 5.69 -2.74
CA CYS A 85 -4.52 4.90 -3.92
C CYS A 85 -4.77 5.69 -5.22
N LYS A 86 -5.89 6.42 -5.31
CA LYS A 86 -6.23 7.23 -6.49
C LYS A 86 -5.22 8.34 -6.74
N HIS A 87 -4.84 9.06 -5.69
CA HIS A 87 -3.95 10.22 -5.80
C HIS A 87 -2.46 9.85 -5.80
N ALA A 88 -2.08 8.72 -5.22
CA ALA A 88 -0.71 8.21 -5.27
C ALA A 88 -0.30 7.80 -6.70
N CYS A 89 -1.22 7.18 -7.46
CA CYS A 89 -0.95 6.85 -8.87
C CYS A 89 -0.73 8.11 -9.73
N SER A 90 -1.39 9.23 -9.38
CA SER A 90 -1.19 10.53 -10.03
C SER A 90 0.11 11.23 -9.63
N TYR A 91 0.60 11.00 -8.41
CA TYR A 91 1.87 11.58 -7.97
C TYR A 91 3.09 10.92 -8.63
N PHE A 92 3.07 9.60 -8.82
CA PHE A 92 4.17 8.81 -9.40
C PHE A 92 4.01 8.52 -10.91
N PRO A 93 3.30 9.39 -11.64
CA PRO A 93 2.59 9.12 -12.91
C PRO A 93 2.60 7.64 -13.36
N VAL A 94 1.86 6.79 -12.64
CA VAL A 94 1.81 5.35 -12.93
C VAL A 94 0.70 5.07 -13.95
N THR A 95 1.06 4.45 -15.07
CA THR A 95 0.12 3.90 -16.05
C THR A 95 0.05 2.38 -15.88
N LEU A 96 -1.15 1.84 -15.70
CA LEU A 96 -1.38 0.40 -15.68
C LEU A 96 -1.82 -0.06 -17.06
N HIS A 97 -0.98 -0.87 -17.69
CA HIS A 97 -1.25 -1.48 -18.99
C HIS A 97 -1.75 -2.90 -18.75
N VAL A 98 -2.99 -3.20 -19.17
CA VAL A 98 -3.62 -4.51 -18.98
C VAL A 98 -3.90 -5.14 -20.33
N GLU A 99 -3.20 -6.24 -20.59
CA GLU A 99 -3.45 -7.13 -21.72
C GLU A 99 -4.60 -8.09 -21.38
N ASP A 100 -5.45 -8.38 -22.37
CA ASP A 100 -6.59 -9.29 -22.23
C ASP A 100 -7.51 -8.93 -21.05
N TYR A 101 -7.90 -7.66 -20.96
CA TYR A 101 -8.73 -7.14 -19.85
C TYR A 101 -10.00 -7.97 -19.60
N ASP A 102 -10.65 -8.44 -20.67
CA ASP A 102 -11.90 -9.19 -20.60
C ASP A 102 -11.70 -10.64 -20.12
N ALA A 103 -10.45 -11.11 -19.98
CA ALA A 103 -10.14 -12.42 -19.41
C ALA A 103 -10.21 -12.46 -17.88
N PHE A 104 -10.20 -11.28 -17.22
CA PHE A 104 -10.29 -11.19 -15.77
C PHE A 104 -11.73 -11.36 -15.29
N GLN A 105 -11.97 -12.39 -14.48
CA GLN A 105 -13.27 -12.69 -13.90
C GLN A 105 -13.30 -12.26 -12.43
N PRO A 106 -14.27 -11.44 -11.99
CA PRO A 106 -14.34 -10.97 -10.60
C PRO A 106 -14.62 -12.08 -9.57
N THR A 107 -15.06 -13.26 -10.04
CA THR A 107 -15.37 -14.43 -9.20
C THR A 107 -14.18 -15.35 -8.98
N ARG A 108 -13.04 -15.08 -9.62
CA ARG A 108 -11.85 -15.94 -9.57
C ARG A 108 -10.70 -15.23 -8.85
N ALA A 109 -10.01 -15.97 -7.99
CA ALA A 109 -8.78 -15.50 -7.38
C ALA A 109 -7.60 -15.63 -8.36
N TYR A 110 -6.78 -14.60 -8.44
CA TYR A 110 -5.57 -14.57 -9.26
C TYR A 110 -4.32 -14.42 -8.39
N VAL A 111 -3.19 -14.90 -8.92
CA VAL A 111 -1.88 -14.72 -8.31
C VAL A 111 -1.05 -13.84 -9.25
N PHE A 112 -0.64 -12.67 -8.75
CA PHE A 112 0.21 -11.74 -9.48
C PHE A 112 1.65 -11.86 -8.99
N GLY A 113 2.58 -12.13 -9.89
CA GLY A 113 4.01 -11.96 -9.63
C GLY A 113 4.43 -10.53 -9.93
N TYR A 114 4.79 -9.76 -8.91
CA TYR A 114 5.31 -8.40 -9.04
C TYR A 114 6.82 -8.42 -8.94
N GLU A 115 7.51 -7.92 -9.96
CA GLU A 115 8.97 -7.88 -9.98
C GLU A 115 9.51 -6.79 -9.04
N PRO A 116 10.48 -7.11 -8.15
CA PRO A 116 10.99 -6.16 -7.16
C PRO A 116 11.92 -5.12 -7.78
N HIS A 117 11.38 -3.97 -8.18
CA HIS A 117 12.17 -2.84 -8.64
C HIS A 117 12.77 -1.97 -7.52
N SER A 118 12.34 -2.16 -6.26
CA SER A 118 12.85 -1.44 -5.10
C SER A 118 12.48 -2.15 -3.79
N VAL A 119 13.12 -1.76 -2.68
CA VAL A 119 12.78 -2.21 -1.32
C VAL A 119 11.33 -1.87 -0.97
N TRP A 120 10.79 -0.78 -1.51
CA TRP A 120 9.40 -0.36 -1.34
C TRP A 120 8.65 -0.47 -2.67
N PRO A 121 7.74 -1.46 -2.83
CA PRO A 121 7.00 -1.65 -4.08
C PRO A 121 5.83 -0.66 -4.17
N ILE A 122 6.14 0.63 -4.33
CA ILE A 122 5.15 1.72 -4.42
C ILE A 122 4.21 1.50 -5.62
N GLY A 123 4.72 0.97 -6.73
CA GLY A 123 3.93 0.67 -7.93
C GLY A 123 2.84 -0.40 -7.73
N ALA A 124 2.96 -1.25 -6.71
CA ALA A 124 1.91 -2.22 -6.38
C ALA A 124 0.58 -1.55 -5.97
N VAL A 125 0.60 -0.26 -5.62
CA VAL A 125 -0.62 0.52 -5.36
C VAL A 125 -1.51 0.62 -6.59
N ALA A 126 -0.97 0.63 -7.81
CA ALA A 126 -1.78 0.67 -9.03
C ALA A 126 -2.64 -0.60 -9.20
N LEU A 127 -2.16 -1.73 -8.67
CA LEU A 127 -2.84 -3.02 -8.66
C LEU A 127 -3.79 -3.19 -7.47
N ALA A 128 -3.89 -2.21 -6.56
CA ALA A 128 -4.82 -2.30 -5.44
C ALA A 128 -6.27 -2.23 -5.94
N ASP A 129 -7.17 -3.00 -5.33
CA ASP A 129 -8.61 -3.00 -5.65
C ASP A 129 -9.28 -1.63 -5.47
N LEU A 130 -8.67 -0.77 -4.65
CA LEU A 130 -9.15 0.58 -4.38
C LEU A 130 -8.91 1.58 -5.52
N THR A 131 -7.99 1.32 -6.46
CA THR A 131 -7.76 2.19 -7.63
C THR A 131 -8.89 2.10 -8.65
N GLY A 132 -9.53 0.94 -8.74
CA GLY A 132 -10.58 0.67 -9.72
C GLY A 132 -10.08 0.41 -11.14
N PHE A 133 -8.77 0.26 -11.35
CA PHE A 133 -8.21 0.00 -12.68
C PHE A 133 -8.53 -1.42 -13.18
N MET A 134 -8.50 -2.42 -12.29
CA MET A 134 -8.83 -3.80 -12.63
C MET A 134 -10.21 -4.22 -12.08
N PRO A 135 -10.94 -5.11 -12.77
CA PRO A 135 -12.26 -5.57 -12.35
C PRO A 135 -12.16 -6.70 -11.30
N LEU A 136 -11.16 -6.63 -10.42
CA LEU A 136 -10.85 -7.66 -9.43
C LEU A 136 -11.13 -7.12 -8.02
N PRO A 137 -12.17 -7.62 -7.35
CA PRO A 137 -12.42 -7.25 -5.97
C PRO A 137 -11.40 -7.94 -5.04
N ASN A 138 -11.13 -7.33 -3.89
CA ASN A 138 -10.42 -7.98 -2.78
C ASN A 138 -8.99 -8.43 -3.13
N ILE A 139 -8.13 -7.47 -3.45
CA ILE A 139 -6.71 -7.73 -3.72
C ILE A 139 -5.88 -7.50 -2.45
N LYS A 140 -4.98 -8.44 -2.14
CA LYS A 140 -3.98 -8.29 -1.07
C LYS A 140 -2.57 -8.43 -1.61
N VAL A 141 -1.71 -7.50 -1.22
CA VAL A 141 -0.27 -7.52 -1.48
C VAL A 141 0.43 -8.24 -0.32
N LEU A 142 1.10 -9.34 -0.63
CA LEU A 142 1.87 -10.07 0.35
C LEU A 142 3.25 -9.42 0.51
N ALA A 143 3.47 -8.84 1.69
CA ALA A 143 4.71 -8.17 2.05
C ALA A 143 5.50 -8.98 3.08
N SER A 144 6.82 -8.82 3.08
CA SER A 144 7.68 -9.46 4.09
C SER A 144 7.28 -9.09 5.51
N THR A 145 7.53 -10.00 6.45
CA THR A 145 7.24 -9.81 7.89
C THR A 145 7.99 -8.63 8.48
N ALA A 146 9.13 -8.22 7.90
CA ALA A 146 9.86 -7.01 8.33
C ALA A 146 9.07 -5.73 8.07
N VAL A 147 8.37 -5.64 6.94
CA VAL A 147 7.45 -4.53 6.65
C VAL A 147 6.21 -4.67 7.54
N SER A 148 5.72 -5.90 7.76
CA SER A 148 4.56 -6.16 8.63
C SER A 148 4.80 -5.79 10.10
N PHE A 149 6.01 -5.93 10.62
CA PHE A 149 6.34 -5.58 12.01
C PHE A 149 6.40 -4.05 12.21
N SER A 150 6.97 -3.30 11.25
CA SER A 150 6.82 -1.84 11.22
C SER A 150 5.37 -1.40 11.02
N VAL A 151 4.60 -2.15 10.22
CA VAL A 151 3.18 -1.92 9.90
C VAL A 151 2.23 -2.42 11.01
N SER A 152 2.72 -3.01 12.11
CA SER A 152 1.89 -3.38 13.27
C SER A 152 1.52 -2.18 14.15
N SER A 153 1.92 -0.95 13.77
CA SER A 153 1.63 0.27 14.53
C SER A 153 0.20 0.74 14.27
N SER A 154 -0.73 0.13 14.99
CA SER A 154 -2.16 0.13 14.70
C SER A 154 -2.97 1.40 15.03
N PHE A 155 -2.36 2.58 15.11
CA PHE A 155 -3.11 3.81 15.42
C PHE A 155 -3.18 4.85 14.30
N PHE A 156 -2.19 4.90 13.40
CA PHE A 156 -2.16 5.87 12.29
C PHE A 156 -1.94 5.25 10.91
N PHE A 157 -1.65 3.95 10.84
CA PHE A 157 -1.31 3.25 9.59
C PHE A 157 -2.54 2.68 8.86
N ASN A 158 -3.44 3.58 8.49
CA ASN A 158 -4.56 3.33 7.60
C ASN A 158 -4.23 3.19 6.08
N PRO A 159 -3.01 3.50 5.54
CA PRO A 159 -2.77 3.46 4.11
C PRO A 159 -2.18 2.12 3.63
N PHE A 160 -2.20 1.06 4.43
CA PHE A 160 -1.70 -0.26 4.01
C PHE A 160 -2.74 -1.36 4.24
N LEU A 161 -4.03 -1.01 4.09
CA LEU A 161 -5.18 -1.90 4.22
C LEU A 161 -5.10 -3.14 3.30
N TRP A 162 -4.28 -3.05 2.25
CA TRP A 162 -4.02 -4.08 1.27
C TRP A 162 -2.80 -4.94 1.56
N LEU A 163 -1.95 -4.63 2.56
CA LEU A 163 -0.79 -5.46 2.88
C LEU A 163 -1.16 -6.60 3.82
N ALA A 164 -0.64 -7.79 3.55
CA ALA A 164 -0.71 -8.92 4.45
C ALA A 164 0.65 -9.61 4.60
N PRO A 165 0.92 -10.27 5.73
CA PRO A 165 2.20 -10.93 5.94
C PRO A 165 2.36 -12.10 4.98
N ALA A 166 3.50 -12.14 4.28
CA ALA A 166 3.89 -13.20 3.37
C ALA A 166 4.21 -14.50 4.16
N SER A 167 3.20 -15.34 4.31
CA SER A 167 3.31 -16.69 4.89
C SER A 167 2.51 -17.67 4.04
N ARG A 168 2.99 -18.90 3.88
CA ARG A 168 2.28 -19.96 3.14
C ARG A 168 0.85 -20.16 3.65
N LYS A 169 0.64 -20.08 4.97
CA LYS A 169 -0.68 -20.23 5.60
C LYS A 169 -1.62 -19.09 5.19
N ASN A 170 -1.13 -17.85 5.26
CA ASN A 170 -1.91 -16.67 4.86
C ASN A 170 -2.21 -16.70 3.38
N PHE A 171 -1.22 -17.03 2.53
CA PHE A 171 -1.41 -17.13 1.09
C PHE A 171 -2.47 -18.16 0.70
N ALA A 172 -2.38 -19.38 1.24
CA ALA A 172 -3.39 -20.41 1.00
C ALA A 172 -4.77 -19.95 1.51
N SER A 173 -4.84 -19.40 2.73
CA SER A 173 -6.10 -18.91 3.31
C SER A 173 -6.74 -17.78 2.50
N TYR A 174 -5.95 -16.87 1.91
CA TYR A 174 -6.47 -15.79 1.09
C TYR A 174 -6.97 -16.29 -0.26
N LEU A 175 -6.24 -17.20 -0.91
CA LEU A 175 -6.70 -17.81 -2.15
C LEU A 175 -7.98 -18.65 -1.94
N ASP A 176 -8.05 -19.42 -0.85
CA ASP A 176 -9.24 -20.22 -0.50
C ASP A 176 -10.46 -19.33 -0.20
N SER A 177 -10.25 -18.12 0.31
CA SER A 177 -11.31 -17.13 0.55
C SER A 177 -11.64 -16.27 -0.67
N GLY A 178 -11.03 -16.54 -1.82
CA GLY A 178 -11.31 -15.84 -3.08
C GLY A 178 -10.59 -14.50 -3.25
N TYR A 179 -9.60 -14.19 -2.40
CA TYR A 179 -8.79 -12.98 -2.54
C TYR A 179 -7.71 -13.18 -3.61
N SER A 180 -7.53 -12.17 -4.45
CA SER A 180 -6.38 -12.15 -5.37
C SER A 180 -5.13 -11.70 -4.61
N CYS A 181 -4.01 -12.38 -4.84
CA CYS A 181 -2.78 -12.16 -4.10
C CYS A 181 -1.68 -11.65 -5.02
N ILE A 182 -1.06 -10.53 -4.65
CA ILE A 182 0.17 -10.02 -5.30
C ILE A 182 1.35 -10.47 -4.45
N LEU A 183 2.28 -11.20 -5.06
CA LEU A 183 3.51 -11.67 -4.44
C LEU A 183 4.71 -11.12 -5.20
N VAL A 184 5.77 -10.83 -4.46
CA VAL A 184 7.04 -10.42 -5.03
C VAL A 184 7.97 -11.64 -4.95
N PRO A 185 8.13 -12.43 -6.02
CA PRO A 185 9.07 -13.53 -6.02
C PRO A 185 10.48 -12.96 -5.82
N GLY A 186 11.34 -13.68 -5.09
CA GLY A 186 12.70 -13.24 -4.74
C GLY A 186 12.81 -12.07 -3.75
N GLY A 187 11.78 -11.21 -3.66
CA GLY A 187 11.69 -10.11 -2.71
C GLY A 187 12.87 -9.14 -2.82
N VAL A 188 13.23 -8.53 -1.69
CA VAL A 188 14.34 -7.54 -1.64
C VAL A 188 15.69 -8.18 -2.01
N GLN A 189 15.84 -9.50 -1.81
CA GLN A 189 17.07 -10.20 -2.18
C GLN A 189 17.32 -10.10 -3.69
N GLU A 190 16.30 -10.22 -4.51
CA GLU A 190 16.43 -10.13 -5.97
C GLU A 190 16.85 -8.73 -6.42
N THR A 191 16.34 -7.67 -5.77
CA THR A 191 16.80 -6.29 -6.03
C THR A 191 18.29 -6.12 -5.78
N PHE A 192 18.85 -6.75 -4.74
CA PHE A 192 20.29 -6.65 -4.45
C PHE A 192 21.18 -7.46 -5.40
N HIS A 193 20.63 -8.46 -6.08
CA HIS A 193 21.37 -9.30 -7.02
C HIS A 193 21.11 -8.91 -8.48
N MET A 194 20.31 -7.87 -8.73
CA MET A 194 20.15 -7.32 -10.07
C MET A 194 21.49 -6.75 -10.55
N LYS A 195 21.89 -7.17 -11.75
CA LYS A 195 23.06 -6.59 -12.41
C LYS A 195 22.69 -5.20 -12.90
N HIS A 196 23.52 -4.23 -12.54
CA HIS A 196 23.47 -2.90 -13.13
C HIS A 196 24.47 -2.91 -14.30
N ASP A 197 23.96 -2.70 -15.52
CA ASP A 197 24.77 -2.49 -16.72
C ASP A 197 25.35 -1.06 -16.76
#